data_AF-A0A8H3DIP7-F1
#
_entry.id   AF-A0A8H3DIP7-F1
#
_cell.length_a   1.000
_cell.length_b   1.000
_cell.length_c   1.000
_cell.angle_alpha   90.00
_cell.angle_beta   90.00
_cell.angle_gamma   90.00
#
_symmetry.space_group_name_H-M   'P 1'
#
loop_
_entity.id
_entity.type
_entity.pdbx_description
1 polymer ?
#
loop_
_entity_poly.entity_id
_entity_poly.type
_entity_poly.pdbx_seq_one_letter_code
_entity_poly.pdbx_strand_id
1 'polypeptide(L)'
;MQFRAYSYRRDTFILPKGETTAIPGIGFGIAAVFTPARYRGKGYAGRMMNLLHFAIAKPEGIPSFPSTWGLAPPFRLEQPCEVSVLYSDVGKFYERCAPGEGVGWTIVDPMTTEWVVEADGNKTAPASVELLSRDDAIKAVAGDLDLFKKDLESKGPSERIHFGFQPTAAWCSFQMHWDDKHPLYMSSPPSFWGAKTKVGEETHFIVWQYEASPKPKLIILYTRATPETFPDLFEAARSVCRAEKHGAIETWNLDEALVPIGGQLGGRTYERGEHLPAMKWYGEPGEVVWVGNNKYVISTRSLRL
;
A
#
# COMPACT_ATOMS: atom_id res chain seq x y z
N MET A 1 -25.74 6.08 -10.82
CA MET A 1 -24.48 5.40 -10.47
C MET A 1 -24.80 3.98 -10.04
N GLN A 2 -24.15 2.98 -10.65
CA GLN A 2 -24.32 1.55 -10.35
C GLN A 2 -23.37 1.10 -9.23
N PHE A 3 -23.57 -0.11 -8.70
CA PHE A 3 -22.58 -0.76 -7.84
C PHE A 3 -21.31 -1.02 -8.62
N ARG A 4 -20.15 -0.78 -8.01
CA ARG A 4 -18.86 -1.07 -8.64
C ARG A 4 -17.79 -1.37 -7.60
N ALA A 5 -16.83 -2.20 -8.00
CA ALA A 5 -15.54 -2.38 -7.37
C ALA A 5 -14.53 -2.57 -8.51
N TYR A 6 -13.28 -2.17 -8.27
CA TYR A 6 -12.19 -2.36 -9.23
C TYR A 6 -11.17 -3.33 -8.61
N SER A 7 -10.75 -4.30 -9.41
CA SER A 7 -9.73 -5.29 -9.02
C SER A 7 -8.49 -5.06 -9.87
N TYR A 8 -7.39 -4.67 -9.24
CA TYR A 8 -6.12 -4.39 -9.88
C TYR A 8 -5.17 -5.56 -9.65
N ARG A 9 -4.85 -6.30 -10.72
CA ARG A 9 -3.85 -7.36 -10.66
C ARG A 9 -2.48 -6.76 -10.35
N ARG A 10 -1.73 -7.43 -9.47
CA ARG A 10 -0.34 -7.12 -9.17
C ARG A 10 0.45 -8.41 -9.04
N ASP A 11 1.68 -8.41 -9.52
CA ASP A 11 2.60 -9.52 -9.30
C ASP A 11 3.16 -9.46 -7.88
N THR A 12 3.37 -10.63 -7.29
CA THR A 12 3.87 -10.77 -5.92
C THR A 12 5.10 -11.65 -5.91
N PHE A 13 5.89 -11.53 -4.85
CA PHE A 13 6.80 -12.58 -4.40
C PHE A 13 6.21 -13.23 -3.15
N ILE A 14 6.31 -14.56 -3.07
CA ILE A 14 5.85 -15.36 -1.93
C ILE A 14 7.02 -16.22 -1.49
N LEU A 15 7.41 -16.11 -0.24
CA LEU A 15 8.34 -17.00 0.43
C LEU A 15 7.51 -18.04 1.21
N PRO A 16 7.47 -19.31 0.76
CA PRO A 16 6.72 -20.35 1.44
C PRO A 16 7.31 -20.68 2.83
N LYS A 17 6.49 -21.30 3.67
CA LYS A 17 6.90 -21.78 4.98
C LYS A 17 8.08 -22.76 4.85
N GLY A 18 9.11 -22.57 5.67
CA GLY A 18 10.31 -23.43 5.72
C GLY A 18 11.30 -23.24 4.57
N GLU A 19 10.96 -22.41 3.57
CA GLU A 19 11.78 -22.20 2.39
C GLU A 19 12.68 -20.97 2.51
N THR A 20 13.71 -20.91 1.66
CA THR A 20 14.64 -19.77 1.55
C THR A 20 14.55 -19.05 0.21
N THR A 21 13.76 -19.56 -0.73
CA THR A 21 13.62 -19.00 -2.08
C THR A 21 12.19 -18.52 -2.30
N ALA A 22 12.04 -17.29 -2.78
CA ALA A 22 10.73 -16.72 -3.09
C ALA A 22 10.29 -17.12 -4.49
N ILE A 23 9.03 -17.51 -4.61
CA ILE A 23 8.36 -17.85 -5.86
C ILE A 23 7.46 -16.70 -6.35
N PRO A 24 7.28 -16.53 -7.67
CA PRO A 24 6.33 -15.56 -8.20
C PRO A 24 4.90 -15.95 -7.88
N GLY A 25 4.04 -14.95 -7.65
CA GLY A 25 2.61 -15.13 -7.44
C GLY A 25 1.80 -13.97 -8.02
N ILE A 26 0.48 -14.06 -7.85
CA ILE A 26 -0.45 -13.01 -8.27
C ILE A 26 -1.28 -12.60 -7.06
N GLY A 27 -1.42 -11.30 -6.86
CA GLY A 27 -2.34 -10.70 -5.91
C GLY A 27 -3.25 -9.66 -6.56
N PHE A 28 -4.33 -9.29 -5.87
CA PHE A 28 -5.22 -8.20 -6.29
C PHE A 28 -5.34 -7.10 -5.24
N GLY A 29 -5.19 -5.85 -5.67
CA GLY A 29 -5.70 -4.70 -4.93
C GLY A 29 -7.17 -4.47 -5.26
N ILE A 30 -8.06 -4.51 -4.27
CA ILE A 30 -9.47 -4.19 -4.44
C ILE A 30 -9.71 -2.74 -4.01
N ALA A 31 -10.31 -1.95 -4.89
CA ALA A 31 -10.54 -0.54 -4.64
C ALA A 31 -11.94 -0.10 -5.07
N ALA A 32 -12.28 1.11 -4.62
CA ALA A 32 -13.42 1.88 -5.14
C ALA A 32 -14.76 1.14 -5.04
N VAL A 33 -14.91 0.35 -3.96
CA VAL A 33 -16.15 -0.34 -3.61
C VAL A 33 -17.21 0.71 -3.30
N PHE A 34 -18.14 0.89 -4.23
CA PHE A 34 -19.15 1.93 -4.13
C PHE A 34 -20.56 1.34 -4.13
N THR A 35 -21.35 1.77 -3.15
CA THR A 35 -22.78 1.48 -3.07
C THR A 35 -23.57 2.78 -3.12
N PRO A 36 -24.46 2.96 -4.12
CA PRO A 36 -25.35 4.12 -4.19
C PRO A 36 -26.18 4.27 -2.91
N ALA A 37 -26.37 5.50 -2.43
CA ALA A 37 -27.02 5.79 -1.14
C ALA A 37 -28.35 5.04 -0.94
N ARG A 38 -29.22 5.03 -1.96
CA ARG A 38 -30.53 4.33 -1.94
C ARG A 38 -30.47 2.80 -1.77
N TYR A 39 -29.29 2.21 -1.88
CA TYR A 39 -29.07 0.77 -1.72
C TYR A 39 -28.13 0.42 -0.55
N ARG A 40 -27.63 1.42 0.20
CA ARG A 40 -26.88 1.17 1.43
C ARG A 40 -27.75 0.47 2.46
N GLY A 41 -27.13 -0.34 3.33
CA GLY A 41 -27.84 -1.11 4.36
C GLY A 41 -28.63 -2.33 3.86
N LYS A 42 -28.75 -2.55 2.55
CA LYS A 42 -29.52 -3.67 1.97
C LYS A 42 -28.69 -4.94 1.68
N GLY A 43 -27.46 -5.00 2.18
CA GLY A 43 -26.58 -6.17 2.02
C GLY A 43 -25.91 -6.35 0.65
N TYR A 44 -26.23 -5.54 -0.36
CA TYR A 44 -25.67 -5.69 -1.72
C TYR A 44 -24.14 -5.59 -1.78
N ALA A 45 -23.54 -4.65 -1.04
CA ALA A 45 -22.09 -4.52 -0.97
C ALA A 45 -21.45 -5.81 -0.46
N GLY A 46 -21.98 -6.35 0.66
CA GLY A 46 -21.49 -7.60 1.24
C GLY A 46 -21.67 -8.76 0.26
N ARG A 47 -22.84 -8.87 -0.37
CA ARG A 47 -23.08 -9.92 -1.39
C ARG A 47 -22.09 -9.83 -2.54
N MET A 48 -21.81 -8.63 -3.08
CA MET A 48 -20.85 -8.44 -4.15
C MET A 48 -19.43 -8.85 -3.73
N MET A 49 -18.98 -8.42 -2.54
CA MET A 49 -17.66 -8.76 -2.02
C MET A 49 -17.53 -10.26 -1.73
N ASN A 50 -18.59 -10.91 -1.25
CA ASN A 50 -18.62 -12.37 -1.07
C ASN A 50 -18.45 -13.11 -2.40
N LEU A 51 -19.15 -12.65 -3.45
CA LEU A 51 -19.05 -13.24 -4.79
C LEU A 51 -17.69 -12.99 -5.43
N LEU A 52 -17.04 -11.86 -5.13
CA LEU A 52 -15.74 -11.49 -5.68
C LEU A 52 -14.67 -12.54 -5.38
N HIS A 53 -14.69 -13.17 -4.19
CA HIS A 53 -13.77 -14.26 -3.87
C HIS A 53 -13.82 -15.39 -4.90
N PHE A 54 -15.01 -15.81 -5.33
CA PHE A 54 -15.19 -16.89 -6.30
C PHE A 54 -14.71 -16.52 -7.71
N ALA A 55 -14.59 -15.22 -8.00
CA ALA A 55 -14.07 -14.74 -9.27
C ALA A 55 -12.55 -14.64 -9.30
N ILE A 56 -11.91 -14.28 -8.17
CA ILE A 56 -10.47 -13.96 -8.13
C ILE A 56 -9.59 -15.02 -7.48
N ALA A 57 -10.11 -15.86 -6.58
CA ALA A 57 -9.32 -16.79 -5.81
C ALA A 57 -9.08 -18.11 -6.55
N LYS A 58 -8.01 -18.82 -6.16
CA LYS A 58 -7.80 -20.21 -6.55
C LYS A 58 -8.94 -21.09 -6.02
N PRO A 59 -9.51 -22.01 -6.82
CA PRO A 59 -10.58 -22.89 -6.36
C PRO A 59 -10.23 -23.69 -5.10
N GLU A 60 -8.96 -24.08 -4.94
CA GLU A 60 -8.46 -24.85 -3.80
C GLU A 60 -8.41 -24.01 -2.51
N GLY A 61 -8.32 -22.69 -2.64
CA GLY A 61 -8.23 -21.72 -1.55
C GLY A 61 -9.57 -21.24 -0.99
N ILE A 62 -10.69 -21.71 -1.53
CA ILE A 62 -12.04 -21.29 -1.13
C ILE A 62 -12.98 -22.49 -1.03
N PRO A 63 -14.03 -22.42 -0.18
CA PRO A 63 -15.04 -23.47 -0.12
C PRO A 63 -15.84 -23.57 -1.43
N SER A 64 -16.60 -24.66 -1.58
CA SER A 64 -17.58 -24.79 -2.65
C SER A 64 -18.60 -23.65 -2.64
N PHE A 65 -19.12 -23.30 -3.82
CA PHE A 65 -20.11 -22.23 -3.93
C PHE A 65 -21.39 -22.60 -3.15
N PRO A 66 -21.88 -21.74 -2.23
CA PRO A 66 -23.04 -22.08 -1.42
C PRO A 66 -24.30 -22.25 -2.27
N SER A 67 -24.94 -23.42 -2.17
CA SER A 67 -26.18 -23.72 -2.92
C SER A 67 -27.33 -22.75 -2.61
N THR A 68 -27.35 -22.20 -1.40
CA THR A 68 -28.33 -21.19 -0.95
C THR A 68 -28.16 -19.83 -1.62
N TRP A 69 -27.05 -19.60 -2.34
CA TRP A 69 -26.77 -18.35 -3.05
C TRP A 69 -27.24 -18.37 -4.50
N GLY A 70 -27.85 -19.49 -4.94
CA GLY A 70 -28.32 -19.69 -6.30
C GLY A 70 -27.24 -20.29 -7.19
N LEU A 71 -27.17 -19.84 -8.44
CA LEU A 71 -26.17 -20.31 -9.38
C LEU A 71 -24.82 -19.63 -9.12
N ALA A 72 -23.75 -20.42 -9.25
CA ALA A 72 -22.39 -19.90 -9.16
C ALA A 72 -22.16 -18.81 -10.25
N PRO A 73 -21.29 -17.81 -9.99
CA PRO A 73 -20.91 -16.85 -11.01
C PRO A 73 -20.42 -17.56 -12.27
N PRO A 74 -20.89 -17.15 -13.46
CA PRO A 74 -20.46 -17.78 -14.72
C PRO A 74 -19.01 -17.45 -15.08
N PHE A 75 -18.36 -16.58 -14.32
CA PHE A 75 -17.05 -16.02 -14.60
C PHE A 75 -16.06 -16.34 -13.49
N ARG A 76 -14.88 -16.83 -13.89
CA ARG A 76 -13.66 -16.91 -13.08
C ARG A 76 -12.51 -16.35 -13.89
N LEU A 77 -11.55 -15.73 -13.22
CA LEU A 77 -10.32 -15.32 -13.87
C LEU A 77 -9.51 -16.54 -14.32
N GLU A 78 -8.91 -16.45 -15.51
CA GLU A 78 -7.97 -17.47 -16.02
C GLU A 78 -6.74 -17.61 -15.12
N GLN A 79 -6.31 -16.50 -14.51
CA GLN A 79 -5.18 -16.44 -13.59
C GLN A 79 -5.67 -16.01 -12.20
N PRO A 80 -6.03 -16.98 -11.34
CA PRO A 80 -6.45 -16.70 -9.97
C PRO A 80 -5.28 -16.18 -9.12
N CYS A 81 -5.62 -15.55 -8.00
CA CYS A 81 -4.66 -14.99 -7.06
C CYS A 81 -4.51 -15.80 -5.77
N GLU A 82 -3.36 -15.63 -5.13
CA GLU A 82 -3.06 -16.16 -3.79
C GLU A 82 -3.47 -15.20 -2.69
N VAL A 83 -3.58 -13.91 -3.02
CA VAL A 83 -3.86 -12.87 -2.05
C VAL A 83 -4.69 -11.76 -2.66
N SER A 84 -5.57 -11.17 -1.86
CA SER A 84 -6.20 -9.90 -2.20
C SER A 84 -6.13 -8.96 -1.02
N VAL A 85 -5.90 -7.68 -1.30
CA VAL A 85 -5.78 -6.63 -0.29
C VAL A 85 -6.71 -5.48 -0.62
N LEU A 86 -7.18 -4.78 0.42
CA LEU A 86 -7.93 -3.54 0.31
C LEU A 86 -7.59 -2.64 1.49
N TYR A 87 -8.02 -1.39 1.41
CA TYR A 87 -7.86 -0.44 2.51
C TYR A 87 -9.23 0.11 2.89
N SER A 88 -9.66 -0.20 4.11
CA SER A 88 -11.02 0.00 4.57
C SER A 88 -11.21 1.34 5.26
N ASP A 89 -12.07 2.18 4.70
CA ASP A 89 -12.59 3.40 5.35
C ASP A 89 -13.86 3.14 6.16
N VAL A 90 -14.24 1.86 6.28
CA VAL A 90 -15.53 1.43 6.83
C VAL A 90 -15.33 0.37 7.92
N GLY A 91 -14.15 0.43 8.56
CA GLY A 91 -13.76 -0.46 9.65
C GLY A 91 -13.70 -1.93 9.22
N LYS A 92 -14.18 -2.81 10.09
CA LYS A 92 -14.19 -4.28 9.94
C LYS A 92 -15.26 -4.81 8.99
N PHE A 93 -15.86 -3.96 8.14
CA PHE A 93 -16.92 -4.35 7.22
C PHE A 93 -16.55 -5.56 6.35
N TYR A 94 -15.32 -5.60 5.86
CA TYR A 94 -14.86 -6.64 4.93
C TYR A 94 -14.50 -7.97 5.60
N GLU A 95 -14.33 -8.01 6.93
CA GLU A 95 -14.05 -9.25 7.67
C GLU A 95 -15.20 -10.25 7.56
N ARG A 96 -16.45 -9.75 7.55
CA ARG A 96 -17.64 -10.57 7.35
C ARG A 96 -17.95 -10.87 5.89
N CYS A 97 -17.23 -10.25 4.95
CA CYS A 97 -17.45 -10.48 3.54
C CYS A 97 -16.66 -11.70 3.11
N ALA A 98 -17.19 -12.90 3.30
CA ALA A 98 -16.47 -14.16 3.16
C ALA A 98 -16.96 -15.02 1.99
N PRO A 99 -16.11 -15.92 1.44
CA PRO A 99 -16.58 -16.99 0.58
C PRO A 99 -17.29 -18.05 1.44
N GLY A 100 -18.62 -18.08 1.40
CA GLY A 100 -19.42 -19.00 2.23
C GLY A 100 -19.41 -18.62 3.72
N GLU A 101 -19.13 -19.59 4.60
CA GLU A 101 -19.11 -19.42 6.08
C GLU A 101 -17.73 -19.05 6.65
N GLY A 102 -16.76 -18.74 5.79
CA GLY A 102 -15.39 -18.41 6.20
C GLY A 102 -15.20 -16.98 6.72
N VAL A 103 -13.96 -16.51 6.64
CA VAL A 103 -13.56 -15.13 6.95
C VAL A 103 -13.16 -14.40 5.67
N GLY A 104 -13.56 -13.14 5.57
CA GLY A 104 -13.21 -12.20 4.50
C GLY A 104 -11.82 -11.58 4.67
N TRP A 105 -11.73 -10.29 4.38
CA TRP A 105 -10.48 -9.53 4.55
C TRP A 105 -10.28 -9.10 6.01
N THR A 106 -9.17 -9.50 6.62
CA THR A 106 -8.80 -9.18 8.00
C THR A 106 -7.81 -8.03 8.04
N ILE A 107 -7.97 -7.11 8.99
CA ILE A 107 -7.06 -5.96 9.17
C ILE A 107 -5.67 -6.44 9.56
N VAL A 108 -4.62 -5.89 8.95
CA VAL A 108 -3.22 -6.25 9.16
C VAL A 108 -2.35 -5.01 9.29
N ASP A 109 -1.74 -4.79 10.46
CA ASP A 109 -0.82 -3.70 10.75
C ASP A 109 -1.33 -2.32 10.26
N PRO A 110 -2.34 -1.72 10.92
CA PRO A 110 -2.82 -0.38 10.58
C PRO A 110 -1.96 0.71 11.26
N MET A 111 -0.64 0.66 11.13
CA MET A 111 0.27 1.61 11.81
C MET A 111 0.68 2.77 10.89
N THR A 112 0.63 3.98 11.41
CA THR A 112 1.06 5.21 10.72
C THR A 112 2.10 5.93 11.56
N THR A 113 3.15 6.45 10.92
CA THR A 113 4.06 7.43 11.51
C THR A 113 3.87 8.78 10.82
N GLU A 114 3.61 9.82 11.62
CA GLU A 114 3.32 11.18 11.14
C GLU A 114 4.29 12.18 11.77
N TRP A 115 4.78 13.11 10.96
CA TRP A 115 5.59 14.25 11.38
C TRP A 115 4.87 15.54 11.00
N VAL A 116 4.65 16.41 11.98
CA VAL A 116 4.26 17.80 11.71
C VAL A 116 5.49 18.54 11.18
N VAL A 117 5.29 19.32 10.12
CA VAL A 117 6.33 20.12 9.50
C VAL A 117 5.94 21.58 9.66
N GLU A 118 6.63 22.25 10.58
CA GLU A 118 6.49 23.68 10.80
C GLU A 118 7.11 24.47 9.64
N ALA A 119 6.53 25.63 9.36
CA ALA A 119 6.93 26.50 8.26
C ALA A 119 8.23 27.29 8.54
N ASP A 120 8.86 27.08 9.69
CA ASP A 120 10.04 27.81 10.14
C ASP A 120 11.34 27.15 9.65
N GLY A 121 11.97 27.80 8.66
CA GLY A 121 13.38 27.60 8.34
C GLY A 121 13.67 27.30 6.88
N ASN A 122 14.78 27.90 6.40
CA ASN A 122 15.38 27.62 5.10
C ASN A 122 16.36 26.42 5.18
N LYS A 123 15.95 25.32 5.81
CA LYS A 123 16.78 24.10 5.79
C LYS A 123 16.68 23.46 4.41
N THR A 124 17.80 23.44 3.70
CA THR A 124 17.94 22.75 2.42
C THR A 124 18.15 21.25 2.63
N ALA A 125 17.91 20.46 1.58
CA ALA A 125 18.26 19.05 1.58
C ALA A 125 19.76 18.86 1.92
N PRO A 126 20.13 17.77 2.61
CA PRO A 126 21.53 17.44 2.84
C PRO A 126 22.32 17.34 1.53
N ALA A 127 23.56 17.83 1.52
CA ALA A 127 24.40 17.81 0.32
C ALA A 127 24.74 16.40 -0.17
N SER A 128 24.62 15.39 0.70
CA SER A 128 24.79 13.96 0.44
C SER A 128 23.61 13.31 -0.30
N VAL A 129 22.51 14.05 -0.48
CA VAL A 129 21.23 13.54 -1.00
C VAL A 129 20.86 14.23 -2.30
N GLU A 130 20.50 13.44 -3.31
CA GLU A 130 19.95 13.91 -4.58
C GLU A 130 18.42 13.87 -4.52
N LEU A 131 17.76 15.01 -4.77
CA LEU A 131 16.31 15.05 -4.94
C LEU A 131 15.92 14.50 -6.31
N LEU A 132 14.83 13.74 -6.34
CA LEU A 132 14.38 13.01 -7.53
C LEU A 132 13.19 13.72 -8.19
N SER A 133 13.24 13.80 -9.51
CA SER A 133 12.06 14.06 -10.33
C SER A 133 11.02 12.94 -10.16
N ARG A 134 9.79 13.17 -10.64
CA ARG A 134 8.75 12.13 -10.68
C ARG A 134 9.24 10.88 -11.41
N ASP A 135 9.84 11.05 -12.59
CA ASP A 135 10.31 9.94 -13.41
C ASP A 135 11.45 9.17 -12.74
N ASP A 136 12.38 9.86 -12.09
CA ASP A 136 13.51 9.20 -11.42
C ASP A 136 13.09 8.50 -10.13
N ALA A 137 12.09 9.04 -9.41
CA ALA A 137 11.47 8.36 -8.27
C ALA A 137 10.75 7.07 -8.70
N ILE A 138 10.02 7.11 -9.83
CA ILE A 138 9.37 5.93 -10.42
C ILE A 138 10.41 4.88 -10.82
N LYS A 139 11.51 5.29 -11.47
CA LYS A 139 12.62 4.40 -11.83
C LYS A 139 13.30 3.80 -10.60
N ALA A 140 13.51 4.58 -9.55
CA ALA A 140 14.12 4.10 -8.31
C ALA A 140 13.30 2.97 -7.68
N VAL A 141 11.97 3.14 -7.56
CA VAL A 141 11.09 2.08 -7.06
C VAL A 141 11.13 0.84 -7.95
N ALA A 142 11.00 1.00 -9.27
CA ALA A 142 11.02 -0.15 -10.18
C ALA A 142 12.37 -0.89 -10.19
N GLY A 143 13.48 -0.17 -10.00
CA GLY A 143 14.82 -0.73 -9.94
C GLY A 143 15.11 -1.53 -8.67
N ASP A 144 14.27 -1.42 -7.63
CA ASP A 144 14.44 -2.13 -6.36
C ASP A 144 13.93 -3.58 -6.39
N LEU A 145 13.34 -4.03 -7.50
CA LEU A 145 12.68 -5.35 -7.62
C LEU A 145 13.54 -6.52 -7.11
N ASP A 146 14.78 -6.61 -7.54
CA ASP A 146 15.69 -7.71 -7.18
C ASP A 146 16.15 -7.62 -5.73
N LEU A 147 16.35 -6.41 -5.22
CA LEU A 147 16.74 -6.17 -3.83
C LEU A 147 15.59 -6.47 -2.89
N PHE A 148 14.37 -6.03 -3.22
CA PHE A 148 13.15 -6.38 -2.50
C PHE A 148 12.95 -7.90 -2.43
N LYS A 149 13.22 -8.62 -3.53
CA LYS A 149 13.16 -10.08 -3.53
C LYS A 149 14.17 -10.68 -2.54
N LYS A 150 15.41 -10.20 -2.54
CA LYS A 150 16.45 -10.65 -1.59
C LYS A 150 16.08 -10.36 -0.14
N ASP A 151 15.51 -9.19 0.14
CA ASP A 151 15.05 -8.82 1.49
C ASP A 151 13.89 -9.73 1.95
N LEU A 152 13.01 -10.12 1.03
CA LEU A 152 11.95 -11.09 1.33
C LEU A 152 12.54 -12.47 1.60
N GLU A 153 13.46 -12.95 0.76
CA GLU A 153 14.14 -14.24 0.90
C GLU A 153 14.98 -14.32 2.19
N SER A 154 15.54 -13.20 2.66
CA SER A 154 16.29 -13.15 3.92
C SER A 154 15.42 -13.32 5.17
N LYS A 155 14.09 -13.37 5.04
CA LYS A 155 13.18 -13.75 6.12
C LYS A 155 13.06 -15.27 6.29
N GLY A 156 13.60 -16.05 5.34
CA GLY A 156 13.59 -17.50 5.35
C GLY A 156 14.85 -18.13 5.97
N PRO A 157 14.77 -19.37 6.46
CA PRO A 157 13.55 -20.16 6.63
C PRO A 157 12.69 -19.65 7.80
N SER A 158 11.37 -19.70 7.67
CA SER A 158 10.42 -19.26 8.71
C SER A 158 9.22 -20.19 8.81
N GLU A 159 8.62 -20.26 10.00
CA GLU A 159 7.35 -20.96 10.23
C GLU A 159 6.14 -20.23 9.60
N ARG A 160 6.33 -18.98 9.16
CA ARG A 160 5.31 -18.13 8.52
C ARG A 160 5.57 -17.98 7.03
N ILE A 161 4.50 -17.83 6.27
CA ILE A 161 4.56 -17.45 4.86
C ILE A 161 4.78 -15.94 4.81
N HIS A 162 5.74 -15.47 4.03
CA HIS A 162 5.93 -14.04 3.78
C HIS A 162 5.57 -13.73 2.33
N PHE A 163 4.85 -12.64 2.09
CA PHE A 163 4.63 -12.18 0.73
C PHE A 163 4.76 -10.67 0.64
N GLY A 164 5.00 -10.19 -0.56
CA GLY A 164 4.98 -8.77 -0.86
C GLY A 164 4.62 -8.51 -2.32
N PHE A 165 4.03 -7.36 -2.60
CA PHE A 165 3.79 -6.95 -3.98
C PHE A 165 5.09 -6.46 -4.58
N GLN A 166 5.36 -6.86 -5.82
CA GLN A 166 6.53 -6.38 -6.54
C GLN A 166 6.50 -4.84 -6.67
N PRO A 167 7.61 -4.15 -6.39
CA PRO A 167 7.72 -2.73 -6.68
C PRO A 167 7.75 -2.56 -8.21
N THR A 168 6.84 -1.72 -8.73
CA THR A 168 6.71 -1.50 -10.17
C THR A 168 6.56 -0.02 -10.49
N ALA A 169 7.02 0.37 -11.67
CA ALA A 169 6.83 1.73 -12.18
C ALA A 169 5.33 2.09 -12.29
N ALA A 170 4.50 1.14 -12.74
CA ALA A 170 3.06 1.35 -12.92
C ALA A 170 2.35 1.64 -11.59
N TRP A 171 2.65 0.89 -10.53
CA TRP A 171 2.08 1.15 -9.21
C TRP A 171 2.54 2.49 -8.65
N CYS A 172 3.84 2.78 -8.70
CA CYS A 172 4.39 4.04 -8.19
C CYS A 172 3.79 5.25 -8.92
N SER A 173 3.74 5.18 -10.26
CA SER A 173 3.12 6.19 -11.11
C SER A 173 1.65 6.41 -10.76
N PHE A 174 0.87 5.34 -10.56
CA PHE A 174 -0.54 5.43 -10.19
C PHE A 174 -0.75 6.23 -8.89
N GLN A 175 0.09 6.01 -7.86
CA GLN A 175 0.01 6.76 -6.60
C GLN A 175 0.34 8.24 -6.79
N MET A 176 1.36 8.53 -7.60
CA MET A 176 1.87 9.90 -7.78
C MET A 176 0.91 10.81 -8.55
N HIS A 177 0.13 10.26 -9.49
CA HIS A 177 -0.78 11.05 -10.33
C HIS A 177 -2.11 11.40 -9.65
N TRP A 178 -2.31 10.97 -8.40
CA TRP A 178 -3.61 11.04 -7.72
C TRP A 178 -4.20 12.45 -7.69
N ASP A 179 -3.43 13.42 -7.23
CA ASP A 179 -3.87 14.80 -7.06
C ASP A 179 -3.44 15.74 -8.19
N ASP A 180 -2.99 15.22 -9.34
CA ASP A 180 -2.54 16.05 -10.48
C ASP A 180 -3.61 17.03 -10.99
N LYS A 181 -4.90 16.71 -10.76
CA LYS A 181 -6.04 17.55 -11.13
C LYS A 181 -6.54 18.43 -9.99
N HIS A 182 -5.90 18.40 -8.83
CA HIS A 182 -6.25 19.27 -7.73
C HIS A 182 -5.79 20.71 -8.05
N PRO A 183 -6.62 21.76 -7.81
CA PRO A 183 -6.28 23.15 -8.15
C PRO A 183 -4.92 23.61 -7.59
N LEU A 184 -4.56 23.15 -6.38
CA LEU A 184 -3.26 23.42 -5.76
C LEU A 184 -2.09 23.05 -6.69
N TYR A 185 -2.06 21.81 -7.18
CA TYR A 185 -0.96 21.28 -7.98
C TYR A 185 -1.06 21.64 -9.46
N MET A 186 -2.24 22.00 -9.96
CA MET A 186 -2.36 22.61 -11.29
C MET A 186 -1.73 24.01 -11.33
N SER A 187 -1.89 24.78 -10.24
CA SER A 187 -1.34 26.14 -10.15
C SER A 187 0.15 26.17 -9.81
N SER A 188 0.61 25.20 -9.03
CA SER A 188 2.01 25.07 -8.61
C SER A 188 2.38 23.58 -8.57
N PRO A 189 2.79 23.00 -9.72
CA PRO A 189 3.15 21.59 -9.80
C PRO A 189 4.33 21.24 -8.88
N PRO A 190 4.26 20.13 -8.12
CA PRO A 190 5.38 19.68 -7.30
C PRO A 190 6.61 19.30 -8.11
N SER A 191 7.79 19.69 -7.63
CA SER A 191 9.05 19.50 -8.37
C SER A 191 9.74 18.18 -8.03
N PHE A 192 9.62 17.71 -6.78
CA PHE A 192 10.40 16.58 -6.28
C PHE A 192 9.51 15.48 -5.69
N TRP A 193 9.82 14.23 -6.00
CA TRP A 193 8.97 13.08 -5.67
C TRP A 193 9.72 11.98 -4.91
N GLY A 194 10.99 12.24 -4.61
CA GLY A 194 11.85 11.32 -3.89
C GLY A 194 13.19 11.96 -3.57
N ALA A 195 13.98 11.20 -2.84
CA ALA A 195 15.35 11.54 -2.50
C ALA A 195 16.17 10.24 -2.52
N LYS A 196 17.41 10.30 -3.00
CA LYS A 196 18.33 9.15 -2.94
C LYS A 196 19.72 9.56 -2.46
N THR A 197 20.44 8.59 -1.92
CA THR A 197 21.86 8.68 -1.61
C THR A 197 22.53 7.35 -1.95
N LYS A 198 23.86 7.36 -2.03
CA LYS A 198 24.65 6.16 -2.31
C LYS A 198 25.51 5.80 -1.10
N VAL A 199 25.48 4.55 -0.69
CA VAL A 199 26.35 3.99 0.33
C VAL A 199 27.10 2.82 -0.29
N GLY A 200 28.38 3.04 -0.62
CA GLY A 200 29.15 2.10 -1.43
C GLY A 200 28.50 1.93 -2.81
N GLU A 201 28.13 0.70 -3.15
CA GLU A 201 27.46 0.36 -4.42
C GLU A 201 25.93 0.40 -4.32
N GLU A 202 25.37 0.43 -3.09
CA GLU A 202 23.92 0.43 -2.89
C GLU A 202 23.33 1.84 -2.97
N THR A 203 22.16 1.94 -3.59
CA THR A 203 21.36 3.16 -3.62
C THR A 203 20.26 3.06 -2.57
N HIS A 204 20.26 3.98 -1.62
CA HIS A 204 19.18 4.14 -0.66
C HIS A 204 18.29 5.31 -1.07
N PHE A 205 16.99 5.18 -0.90
CA PHE A 205 16.05 6.19 -1.32
C PHE A 205 14.74 6.17 -0.54
N ILE A 206 14.05 7.30 -0.54
CA ILE A 206 12.63 7.40 -0.18
C ILE A 206 11.88 8.07 -1.31
N VAL A 207 10.64 7.63 -1.53
CA VAL A 207 9.76 8.16 -2.56
C VAL A 207 8.42 8.53 -1.93
N TRP A 208 7.86 9.66 -2.32
CA TRP A 208 6.59 10.16 -1.77
C TRP A 208 5.62 10.58 -2.87
N GLN A 209 4.36 10.70 -2.48
CA GLN A 209 3.35 11.43 -3.23
C GLN A 209 2.89 12.66 -2.46
N TYR A 210 2.11 13.46 -3.15
CA TYR A 210 1.43 14.61 -2.62
C TYR A 210 -0.03 14.31 -2.36
N GLU A 211 -0.56 14.81 -1.25
CA GLU A 211 -1.99 14.79 -0.94
C GLU A 211 -2.41 16.21 -0.55
N ALA A 212 -3.37 16.79 -1.26
CA ALA A 212 -3.81 18.17 -1.06
C ALA A 212 -4.91 18.32 0.00
N SER A 213 -5.68 17.25 0.25
CA SER A 213 -6.88 17.26 1.09
C SER A 213 -6.86 16.09 2.07
N PRO A 214 -7.28 16.27 3.34
CA PRO A 214 -7.92 17.48 3.89
C PRO A 214 -6.96 18.63 4.20
N LYS A 215 -5.66 18.34 4.30
CA LYS A 215 -4.59 19.34 4.41
C LYS A 215 -3.41 18.89 3.55
N PRO A 216 -2.68 19.82 2.90
CA PRO A 216 -1.51 19.49 2.12
C PRO A 216 -0.45 18.76 2.95
N LYS A 217 -0.09 17.54 2.54
CA LYS A 217 0.99 16.73 3.12
C LYS A 217 1.73 15.90 2.07
N LEU A 218 2.92 15.43 2.44
CA LEU A 218 3.61 14.37 1.72
C LEU A 218 3.26 13.01 2.33
N ILE A 219 3.09 11.99 1.50
CA ILE A 219 2.93 10.60 1.97
C ILE A 219 4.03 9.75 1.35
N ILE A 220 4.91 9.21 2.18
CA ILE A 220 5.97 8.29 1.77
C ILE A 220 5.33 7.00 1.27
N LEU A 221 5.65 6.65 0.02
CA LEU A 221 5.17 5.48 -0.69
C LEU A 221 6.12 4.30 -0.56
N TYR A 222 7.42 4.56 -0.54
CA TYR A 222 8.43 3.51 -0.58
C TYR A 222 9.71 3.99 0.10
N THR A 223 10.34 3.10 0.85
CA THR A 223 11.57 3.35 1.59
C THR A 223 12.53 2.18 1.38
N ARG A 224 13.71 2.46 0.81
CA ARG A 224 14.88 1.58 0.81
C ARG A 224 15.96 2.35 1.57
N ALA A 225 16.00 2.20 2.89
CA ALA A 225 16.91 2.93 3.74
C ALA A 225 17.26 2.11 4.98
N THR A 226 18.44 2.40 5.54
CA THR A 226 18.89 1.87 6.83
C THR A 226 18.71 2.92 7.92
N PRO A 227 18.81 2.56 9.21
CA PRO A 227 18.81 3.54 10.30
C PRO A 227 19.82 4.68 10.14
N GLU A 228 20.95 4.43 9.45
CA GLU A 228 22.01 5.41 9.21
C GLU A 228 21.67 6.39 8.07
N THR A 229 20.97 5.92 7.04
CA THR A 229 20.67 6.73 5.84
C THR A 229 19.30 7.37 5.86
N PHE A 230 18.35 6.80 6.61
CA PHE A 230 17.00 7.31 6.75
C PHE A 230 16.94 8.76 7.24
N PRO A 231 17.74 9.23 8.22
CA PRO A 231 17.70 10.62 8.68
C PRO A 231 17.95 11.66 7.58
N ASP A 232 18.99 11.46 6.78
CA ASP A 232 19.37 12.39 5.70
C ASP A 232 18.31 12.38 4.58
N LEU A 233 17.86 11.19 4.19
CA LEU A 233 16.79 11.03 3.21
C LEU A 233 15.49 11.71 3.69
N PHE A 234 15.13 11.50 4.95
CA PHE A 234 13.94 12.10 5.55
C PHE A 234 14.04 13.63 5.64
N GLU A 235 15.20 14.18 6.03
CA GLU A 235 15.38 15.65 6.04
C GLU A 235 15.28 16.24 4.63
N ALA A 236 15.67 15.51 3.59
CA ALA A 236 15.41 15.93 2.20
C ALA A 236 13.90 16.04 1.91
N ALA A 237 13.09 15.02 2.26
CA ALA A 237 11.63 15.11 2.15
C ALA A 237 11.05 16.26 3.00
N ARG A 238 11.59 16.48 4.20
CA ARG A 238 11.19 17.58 5.09
C ARG A 238 11.50 18.94 4.51
N SER A 239 12.64 19.10 3.85
CA SER A 239 13.02 20.34 3.16
C SER A 239 12.06 20.65 2.00
N VAL A 240 11.67 19.64 1.22
CA VAL A 240 10.68 19.78 0.13
C VAL A 240 9.31 20.12 0.71
N CYS A 241 8.88 19.42 1.76
CA CYS A 241 7.63 19.68 2.47
C CYS A 241 7.51 21.16 2.91
N ARG A 242 8.58 21.72 3.50
CA ARG A 242 8.64 23.15 3.87
C ARG A 242 8.60 24.06 2.65
N ALA A 243 9.45 23.81 1.67
CA ALA A 243 9.60 24.66 0.48
C ALA A 243 8.29 24.76 -0.32
N GLU A 244 7.55 23.64 -0.42
CA GLU A 244 6.29 23.54 -1.15
C GLU A 244 5.05 23.81 -0.27
N LYS A 245 5.25 24.19 1.00
CA LYS A 245 4.22 24.62 1.98
C LYS A 245 3.22 23.52 2.36
N HIS A 246 3.70 22.30 2.50
CA HIS A 246 2.95 21.18 3.08
C HIS A 246 3.18 21.13 4.59
N GLY A 247 2.14 20.77 5.34
CA GLY A 247 2.16 20.86 6.81
C GLY A 247 2.57 19.58 7.53
N ALA A 248 2.71 18.47 6.80
CA ALA A 248 3.03 17.17 7.39
C ALA A 248 3.69 16.22 6.39
N ILE A 249 4.39 15.24 6.96
CA ILE A 249 4.84 14.03 6.26
C ILE A 249 4.20 12.84 6.96
N GLU A 250 3.77 11.85 6.20
CA GLU A 250 3.17 10.63 6.70
C GLU A 250 3.79 9.42 6.03
N THR A 251 3.93 8.32 6.75
CA THR A 251 4.26 7.01 6.20
C THR A 251 3.39 5.93 6.84
N TRP A 252 3.09 4.89 6.09
CA TRP A 252 2.30 3.76 6.56
C TRP A 252 3.22 2.57 6.76
N ASN A 253 3.10 1.92 7.91
CA ASN A 253 3.84 0.72 8.26
C ASN A 253 5.35 0.90 8.06
N LEU A 254 5.88 1.99 8.64
CA LEU A 254 7.32 2.22 8.69
C LEU A 254 8.01 0.98 9.23
N ASP A 255 9.09 0.56 8.56
CA ASP A 255 9.88 -0.59 8.96
C ASP A 255 10.26 -0.51 10.44
N GLU A 256 10.15 -1.62 11.15
CA GLU A 256 10.37 -1.70 12.59
C GLU A 256 11.75 -1.14 12.99
N ALA A 257 12.78 -1.35 12.18
CA ALA A 257 14.12 -0.82 12.42
C ALA A 257 14.19 0.71 12.29
N LEU A 258 13.27 1.31 11.53
CA LEU A 258 13.21 2.76 11.30
C LEU A 258 12.26 3.48 12.26
N VAL A 259 11.34 2.78 12.93
CA VAL A 259 10.40 3.39 13.89
C VAL A 259 11.11 4.17 15.00
N PRO A 260 12.15 3.66 15.69
CA PRO A 260 12.87 4.43 16.71
C PRO A 260 13.50 5.71 16.15
N ILE A 261 14.09 5.63 14.96
CA ILE A 261 14.71 6.76 14.27
C ILE A 261 13.66 7.80 13.86
N GLY A 262 12.52 7.34 13.32
CA GLY A 262 11.38 8.19 13.02
C GLY A 262 10.88 8.97 14.24
N GLY A 263 10.83 8.31 15.41
CA GLY A 263 10.51 8.95 16.69
C GLY A 263 11.53 10.03 17.09
N GLN A 264 12.83 9.75 16.96
CA GLN A 264 13.89 10.74 17.21
C GLN A 264 13.81 11.95 16.26
N LEU A 265 13.31 11.75 15.04
CA LEU A 265 13.07 12.82 14.06
C LEU A 265 11.76 13.61 14.32
N GLY A 266 11.09 13.35 15.44
CA GLY A 266 9.86 14.02 15.88
C GLY A 266 8.57 13.36 15.37
N GLY A 267 8.64 12.10 14.94
CA GLY A 267 7.51 11.33 14.42
C GLY A 267 6.68 10.73 15.54
N ARG A 268 5.37 10.69 15.33
CA ARG A 268 4.43 9.98 16.20
C ARG A 268 3.89 8.76 15.48
N THR A 269 4.13 7.58 16.04
CA THR A 269 3.60 6.31 15.52
C THR A 269 2.33 5.92 16.28
N TYR A 270 1.25 5.60 15.56
CA TYR A 270 -0.04 5.24 16.13
C TYR A 270 -0.87 4.35 15.19
N GLU A 271 -1.88 3.68 15.74
CA GLU A 271 -2.86 2.92 14.98
C GLU A 271 -3.85 3.88 14.28
N ARG A 272 -3.95 3.83 12.94
CA ARG A 272 -4.88 4.69 12.18
C ARG A 272 -6.32 4.15 12.24
N GLY A 273 -7.30 5.05 12.21
CA GLY A 273 -8.73 4.70 12.24
C GLY A 273 -9.43 4.59 10.88
N GLU A 274 -8.75 5.02 9.82
CA GLU A 274 -9.24 5.01 8.43
C GLU A 274 -8.17 4.40 7.53
N HIS A 275 -8.52 4.05 6.28
CA HIS A 275 -7.61 3.38 5.35
C HIS A 275 -6.96 2.13 5.96
N LEU A 276 -7.76 1.29 6.61
CA LEU A 276 -7.26 0.12 7.34
C LEU A 276 -6.84 -0.98 6.34
N PRO A 277 -5.54 -1.31 6.23
CA PRO A 277 -5.07 -2.39 5.37
C PRO A 277 -5.72 -3.69 5.79
N ALA A 278 -6.39 -4.36 4.86
CA ALA A 278 -7.03 -5.64 5.10
C ALA A 278 -6.64 -6.63 4.01
N MET A 279 -6.36 -7.86 4.42
CA MET A 279 -5.84 -8.92 3.58
C MET A 279 -6.76 -10.13 3.62
N LYS A 280 -6.91 -10.78 2.47
CA LYS A 280 -7.44 -12.14 2.34
C LYS A 280 -6.43 -13.00 1.61
N TRP A 281 -5.95 -14.04 2.30
CA TRP A 281 -5.11 -15.09 1.73
C TRP A 281 -5.96 -16.26 1.21
N TYR A 282 -5.59 -16.79 0.05
CA TYR A 282 -6.20 -17.94 -0.63
C TYR A 282 -5.19 -19.06 -0.91
N GLY A 283 -3.90 -18.84 -0.65
CA GLY A 283 -2.88 -19.87 -0.86
C GLY A 283 -2.85 -20.90 0.26
N GLU A 284 -1.72 -21.60 0.35
CA GLU A 284 -1.53 -22.68 1.32
C GLU A 284 -1.84 -22.25 2.77
N PRO A 285 -2.46 -23.12 3.59
CA PRO A 285 -2.78 -22.81 4.97
C PRO A 285 -1.53 -22.42 5.78
N GLY A 286 -1.60 -21.29 6.48
CA GLY A 286 -0.51 -20.82 7.32
C GLY A 286 -0.75 -19.41 7.87
N GLU A 287 0.09 -19.00 8.80
CA GLU A 287 0.18 -17.59 9.20
C GLU A 287 0.96 -16.82 8.12
N VAL A 288 0.37 -15.74 7.63
CA VAL A 288 0.88 -14.98 6.48
C VAL A 288 1.25 -13.57 6.91
N VAL A 289 2.47 -13.15 6.58
CA VAL A 289 3.01 -11.82 6.84
C VAL A 289 3.07 -11.04 5.52
N TRP A 290 2.47 -9.86 5.52
CA TRP A 290 2.55 -8.92 4.40
C TRP A 290 3.76 -7.99 4.58
N VAL A 291 4.82 -8.26 3.83
CA VAL A 291 6.04 -7.45 3.77
C VAL A 291 5.85 -6.28 2.80
N GLY A 292 6.32 -5.09 3.18
CA GLY A 292 6.20 -3.89 2.36
C GLY A 292 4.74 -3.45 2.21
N ASN A 293 3.95 -3.53 3.29
CA ASN A 293 2.58 -3.00 3.39
C ASN A 293 2.57 -1.46 3.41
N ASN A 294 3.21 -0.88 2.38
CA ASN A 294 3.25 0.54 2.09
C ASN A 294 2.02 0.89 1.23
N LYS A 295 1.59 2.16 1.31
CA LYS A 295 0.34 2.76 0.80
C LYS A 295 -0.58 1.98 -0.20
N TYR A 296 -1.89 2.18 -0.04
CA TYR A 296 -3.00 1.53 -0.77
C TYR A 296 -3.08 1.71 -2.28
N VAL A 297 -4.04 1.01 -2.91
CA VAL A 297 -4.60 1.32 -4.24
C VAL A 297 -6.01 1.93 -4.03
N ILE A 298 -6.29 3.18 -4.44
CA ILE A 298 -7.66 3.78 -4.38
C ILE A 298 -8.07 4.41 -5.72
N SER A 299 -9.40 4.41 -6.01
CA SER A 299 -9.98 5.37 -6.96
C SER A 299 -11.39 5.90 -6.62
N THR A 300 -11.55 7.21 -6.75
CA THR A 300 -12.76 8.08 -6.77
C THR A 300 -13.73 8.08 -5.57
N ARG A 301 -13.65 9.19 -4.80
CA ARG A 301 -14.63 9.77 -3.87
C ARG A 301 -15.26 8.78 -2.89
N SER A 302 -14.61 8.61 -1.73
CA SER A 302 -15.26 8.17 -0.49
C SER A 302 -16.29 9.23 -0.08
N LEU A 303 -17.55 9.05 -0.50
CA LEU A 303 -18.67 9.67 0.17
C LEU A 303 -18.98 8.78 1.37
N ARG A 304 -18.67 9.31 2.56
CA ARG A 304 -19.07 8.80 3.89
C ARG A 304 -20.30 7.90 3.77
N LEU A 305 -20.16 6.66 4.25
CA LEU A 305 -21.27 5.70 4.33
C LEU A 305 -22.42 6.30 5.12
#